data_AF-A0A5B8U578-F1
#
_entry.id   AF-A0A5B8U578-F1
#
_cell.length_a   1.000
_cell.length_b   1.000
_cell.length_c   1.000
_cell.angle_alpha   90.00
_cell.angle_beta   90.00
_cell.angle_gamma   90.00
#
_symmetry.space_group_name_H-M   'P 1'
#
loop_
_entity.id
_entity.type
_entity.pdbx_description
1 polymer ?
#
loop_
_entity_poly.entity_id
_entity_poly.type
_entity_poly.pdbx_seq_one_letter_code
_entity_poly.pdbx_strand_id
1 'polypeptide(L)'
;MRVRPQRPTDRRSPIPRRPSAHGRVERAPDAPEAADPHLLAERRHRASVAPEDHALYACACGFQFQASVSTSVACPHCGSGQAW
;
A
#
# COMPACT_ATOMS: atom_id res chain seq x y z
N MET A 1 -42.24 -51.00 57.26
CA MET A 1 -41.73 -51.67 56.04
C MET A 1 -42.68 -51.42 54.87
N ARG A 2 -42.22 -50.69 53.84
CA ARG A 2 -42.27 -51.04 52.41
C ARG A 2 -41.68 -49.85 51.63
N VAL A 3 -40.57 -50.15 50.99
CA VAL A 3 -39.67 -49.28 50.24
C VAL A 3 -40.27 -48.96 48.87
N ARG A 4 -40.10 -47.74 48.35
CA ARG A 4 -40.04 -47.41 46.90
C ARG A 4 -39.71 -45.93 46.68
N PRO A 5 -39.09 -45.58 45.55
CA PRO A 5 -37.63 -45.50 45.44
C PRO A 5 -37.14 -44.06 45.21
N GLN A 6 -35.89 -43.80 45.58
CA GLN A 6 -35.18 -42.58 45.15
C GLN A 6 -35.14 -42.57 43.62
N ARG A 7 -35.70 -41.52 42.99
CA ARG A 7 -35.62 -41.36 41.54
C ARG A 7 -34.25 -40.74 41.22
N PRO A 8 -33.37 -41.46 40.52
CA PRO A 8 -32.01 -41.04 40.30
C PRO A 8 -31.92 -40.00 39.18
N THR A 9 -30.93 -39.13 39.35
CA THR A 9 -30.05 -38.54 38.33
C THR A 9 -30.69 -37.81 37.14
N ASP A 10 -30.43 -36.50 37.14
CA ASP A 10 -29.69 -35.85 36.06
C ASP A 10 -30.12 -36.21 34.64
N ARG A 11 -31.00 -35.37 34.10
CA ARG A 11 -31.09 -35.15 32.65
C ARG A 11 -31.22 -33.66 32.38
N ARG A 12 -30.16 -32.90 32.70
CA ARG A 12 -29.87 -31.75 31.83
C ARG A 12 -29.40 -32.33 30.50
N SER A 13 -30.31 -32.44 29.55
CA SER A 13 -29.95 -32.67 28.16
C SER A 13 -28.86 -31.66 27.77
N PRO A 14 -27.71 -32.09 27.25
CA PRO A 14 -26.77 -31.17 26.65
C PRO A 14 -27.51 -30.54 25.48
N ILE A 15 -27.74 -29.22 25.56
CA ILE A 15 -28.17 -28.45 24.40
C ILE A 15 -27.12 -28.76 23.32
N PRO A 16 -27.49 -29.29 22.15
CA PRO A 16 -26.52 -29.47 21.08
C PRO A 16 -26.00 -28.08 20.75
N ARG A 17 -24.74 -27.82 21.12
CA ARG A 17 -24.03 -26.62 20.68
C ARG A 17 -24.02 -26.74 19.17
N ARG A 18 -24.85 -25.93 18.50
CA ARG A 18 -24.71 -25.67 17.07
C ARG A 18 -23.23 -25.37 16.87
N PRO A 19 -22.49 -26.14 16.05
CA PRO A 19 -21.17 -25.69 15.67
C PRO A 19 -21.40 -24.33 15.04
N SER A 20 -20.86 -23.29 15.69
CA SER A 20 -20.73 -22.00 15.04
C SER A 20 -19.92 -22.29 13.80
N ALA A 21 -20.63 -22.40 12.68
CA ALA A 21 -20.07 -22.19 11.38
C ALA A 21 -19.63 -20.71 11.40
N HIS A 22 -18.50 -20.45 12.06
CA HIS A 22 -17.46 -19.64 11.49
C HIS A 22 -17.05 -20.37 10.21
N GLY A 23 -17.98 -20.38 9.25
CA GLY A 23 -17.66 -20.57 7.86
C GLY A 23 -16.51 -19.63 7.66
N ARG A 24 -15.37 -20.21 7.31
CA ARG A 24 -14.35 -19.48 6.59
C ARG A 24 -15.13 -18.73 5.52
N VAL A 25 -15.35 -17.44 5.76
CA VAL A 25 -15.62 -16.52 4.67
C VAL A 25 -14.32 -16.63 3.91
N GLU A 26 -14.30 -17.53 2.92
CA GLU A 26 -13.38 -17.39 1.81
C GLU A 26 -13.69 -15.99 1.32
N ARG A 27 -12.82 -15.06 1.72
CA ARG A 27 -12.82 -13.72 1.22
C ARG A 27 -12.73 -13.92 -0.28
N ALA A 28 -13.87 -13.79 -0.94
CA ALA A 28 -13.91 -13.68 -2.38
C ALA A 28 -12.79 -12.69 -2.75
N PRO A 29 -11.93 -12.99 -3.74
CA PRO A 29 -10.96 -12.01 -4.17
C PRO A 29 -11.75 -10.75 -4.45
N ASP A 30 -11.44 -9.69 -3.70
CA ASP A 30 -12.09 -8.38 -3.83
C ASP A 30 -12.19 -8.11 -5.33
N ALA A 31 -13.42 -8.18 -5.86
CA ALA A 31 -13.68 -7.72 -7.21
C ALA A 31 -13.09 -6.31 -7.26
N PRO A 32 -12.33 -5.94 -8.30
CA PRO A 32 -11.69 -4.64 -8.33
C PRO A 32 -12.80 -3.60 -8.20
N GLU A 33 -12.94 -3.05 -6.99
CA GLU A 33 -13.79 -1.92 -6.69
C GLU A 33 -13.36 -0.88 -7.72
N ALA A 34 -14.26 -0.59 -8.67
CA ALA A 34 -13.94 0.16 -9.87
C ALA A 34 -13.14 1.39 -9.45
N ALA A 35 -11.81 1.34 -9.72
CA ALA A 35 -10.89 2.29 -9.10
C ALA A 35 -11.40 3.69 -9.40
N ASP A 36 -11.66 4.46 -8.34
CA ASP A 36 -12.33 5.74 -8.44
C ASP A 36 -11.67 6.54 -9.58
N PRO A 37 -12.44 6.93 -10.61
CA PRO A 37 -11.88 7.62 -11.78
C PRO A 37 -11.12 8.89 -11.37
N HIS A 38 -11.46 9.49 -10.23
CA HIS A 38 -10.72 10.60 -9.63
C HIS A 38 -9.32 10.18 -9.16
N LEU A 39 -9.19 9.05 -8.45
CA LEU A 39 -7.88 8.52 -8.03
C LEU A 39 -7.03 8.09 -9.23
N LEU A 40 -7.65 7.56 -10.29
CA LEU A 40 -6.96 7.24 -11.53
C LEU A 40 -6.51 8.49 -12.30
N ALA A 41 -7.32 9.54 -12.30
CA ALA A 41 -6.97 10.84 -12.89
C ALA A 41 -5.85 11.51 -12.09
N GLU A 42 -5.92 11.49 -10.76
CA GLU A 42 -4.89 12.04 -9.88
C GLU A 42 -3.56 11.30 -10.03
N ARG A 43 -3.58 9.96 -10.12
CA ARG A 43 -2.38 9.16 -10.38
C ARG A 43 -1.77 9.47 -11.75
N ARG A 44 -2.60 9.59 -12.79
CA ARG A 44 -2.14 10.02 -14.12
C ARG A 44 -1.57 11.43 -14.09
N HIS A 45 -2.19 12.34 -13.34
CA HIS A 45 -1.73 13.71 -13.19
C HIS A 45 -0.36 13.76 -12.51
N ARG A 46 -0.19 13.04 -11.38
CA ARG A 46 1.10 12.91 -10.69
C ARG A 46 2.18 12.28 -11.57
N ALA A 47 1.82 11.31 -12.42
CA ALA A 47 2.76 10.72 -13.37
C ALA A 47 3.10 11.66 -14.54
N SER A 48 2.17 12.54 -14.94
CA SER A 48 2.36 13.50 -16.03
C SER A 48 3.09 14.78 -15.59
N VAL A 49 3.01 15.14 -14.31
CA VAL A 49 3.68 16.30 -13.73
C VAL A 49 4.93 15.81 -13.00
N ALA A 50 5.91 15.31 -13.76
CA ALA A 50 7.26 15.30 -13.26
C ALA A 50 7.80 16.73 -13.43
N PRO A 51 8.12 17.46 -12.34
CA PRO A 51 8.79 18.74 -12.47
C PRO A 51 10.20 18.48 -13.03
N GLU A 52 10.36 18.69 -14.33
CA GLU A 52 11.67 18.70 -14.98
C GLU A 52 12.38 20.00 -14.60
N ASP A 53 13.07 19.98 -13.46
CA ASP A 53 13.86 21.11 -12.99
C ASP A 53 15.17 21.17 -13.77
N HIS A 54 15.27 22.13 -14.69
CA HIS A 54 16.47 22.42 -15.47
C HIS A 54 17.07 23.74 -15.02
N ALA A 55 18.37 23.73 -14.75
CA ALA A 55 19.12 24.91 -14.36
C ALA A 55 20.23 25.24 -15.37
N LEU A 56 20.54 26.53 -15.49
CA LEU A 56 21.70 27.01 -16.22
C LEU A 56 22.93 26.98 -15.29
N TYR A 57 23.91 26.17 -15.63
CA TYR A 57 25.17 26.06 -14.92
C TYR A 57 26.24 26.88 -15.63
N ALA A 58 27.05 27.62 -14.86
CA ALA A 58 28.23 28.32 -15.35
C ALA A 58 29.48 27.65 -14.78
N CYS A 59 30.25 26.98 -15.65
CA CYS A 59 31.47 26.30 -15.25
C CYS A 59 32.64 27.29 -15.14
N ALA A 60 33.61 27.00 -14.27
CA ALA A 60 34.85 27.79 -14.14
C ALA A 60 35.70 27.87 -15.42
N CYS A 61 35.48 26.96 -16.38
CA CYS A 61 36.11 27.03 -17.72
C CYS A 61 35.48 28.08 -18.64
N GLY A 62 34.44 28.79 -18.18
CA GLY A 62 33.70 29.79 -18.94
C GLY A 62 32.51 29.25 -19.75
N PHE A 63 32.33 27.93 -19.79
CA PHE A 63 31.22 27.30 -20.52
C PHE A 63 29.92 27.35 -19.70
N GLN A 64 28.81 27.70 -20.37
CA GLN A 64 27.47 27.71 -19.78
C GLN A 64 26.62 26.63 -20.44
N PHE A 65 25.91 25.85 -19.65
CA PHE A 65 25.09 24.75 -20.15
C PHE A 65 23.86 24.50 -19.28
N GLN A 66 22.79 24.01 -19.92
CA GLN A 66 21.58 23.61 -19.22
C GLN A 66 21.65 22.12 -18.90
N ALA A 67 21.36 21.77 -17.66
CA ALA A 67 21.26 20.38 -17.23
C ALA A 67 20.16 20.25 -16.16
N SER A 68 19.68 19.03 -15.95
CA SER A 68 18.76 18.73 -14.86
C SER A 68 19.39 19.08 -13.51
N VAL A 69 18.60 19.62 -12.59
CA VAL A 69 19.05 19.87 -11.22
C VAL A 69 19.38 18.54 -10.56
N SER A 70 20.65 18.39 -10.19
CA SER A 70 21.23 17.19 -9.60
C SER A 70 22.24 17.62 -8.54
N THR A 71 22.50 16.77 -7.55
CA THR A 71 23.54 17.00 -6.54
C THR A 71 24.96 16.96 -7.12
N SER A 72 25.13 16.36 -8.30
CA SER A 72 26.38 16.37 -9.04
C SER A 72 26.13 16.55 -10.54
N VAL A 73 26.85 17.48 -11.17
CA VAL A 73 26.75 17.76 -12.59
C VAL A 73 28.16 17.94 -13.16
N ALA A 74 28.50 17.24 -14.23
CA ALA A 74 29.78 17.39 -14.92
C ALA A 74 29.64 18.37 -16.10
N CYS A 75 30.63 19.25 -16.27
CA CYS A 75 30.69 20.12 -17.44
C CYS A 75 31.00 19.29 -18.71
N PRO A 76 30.20 19.39 -19.79
CA PRO A 76 30.42 18.62 -21.02
C PRO A 76 31.67 19.07 -21.79
N HIS A 77 32.23 20.25 -21.47
CA HIS A 77 33.41 20.79 -22.16
C HIS A 77 34.73 20.34 -21.50
N CYS A 78 34.85 20.41 -20.18
CA CYS A 78 36.10 20.11 -19.47
C CYS A 78 36.01 18.95 -18.46
N GLY A 79 34.81 18.39 -18.24
CA GLY A 79 34.59 17.27 -17.33
C GLY A 79 34.64 17.62 -15.84
N SER A 80 34.85 18.89 -15.46
CA SER A 80 34.86 19.28 -14.05
C SER A 80 33.47 19.12 -13.43
N GLY A 81 33.42 18.49 -12.25
CA GLY A 81 32.19 18.33 -11.48
C GLY A 81 31.83 19.61 -10.73
N GLN A 82 30.54 19.96 -10.74
CA GLN A 82 29.92 20.98 -9.91
C GLN A 82 28.97 20.29 -8.92
N ALA A 83 29.14 20.59 -7.64
CA ALA A 83 28.31 20.11 -6.55
C ALA A 83 27.91 21.32 -5.69
N TRP A 84 26.70 21.30 -5.16
CA TRP A 84 26.14 22.30 -4.25
C TRP A 84 25.81 21.66 -2.91
#